data_AF-A0A2G2M548-F1
#
_entry.id   AF-A0A2G2M548-F1
#
_cell.length_a   1.000
_cell.length_b   1.000
_cell.length_c   1.000
_cell.angle_alpha   90.00
_cell.angle_beta   90.00
_cell.angle_gamma   90.00
#
_symmetry.space_group_name_H-M   'P 1'
#
loop_
_entity.id
_entity.type
_entity.pdbx_description
1 polymer ?
#
loop_
_entity_poly.entity_id
_entity_poly.type
_entity_poly.pdbx_seq_one_letter_code
_entity_poly.pdbx_strand_id
1 'polypeptide(L)'
;MPCPIECENGTIYIVRPGDTLFRIANRYEIDLRILMEANPQITNPNIIVPGQQICIPGEITPIPPEKFCENGEIYIVKIGDSLFSIANEHGVTVKDMIEANPQIADPNVIEIGSKICIPALDAQLPEGIIKICLIPCLIGIFGGTVYIDMIGKTAYVATFKLPNIEELEGDFCTYWMWVYNPKLEAYSRIELKNSITKDIHVGYGKIEIDIEECVDILVTPETSTITDKPYGPILLRKNCAI
;
A
#
# COMPACT_ATOMS: atom_id res chain seq x y z
N MET A 1 31.51 44.01 3.55
CA MET A 1 31.63 42.57 3.83
C MET A 1 30.32 42.15 4.47
N PRO A 2 29.55 41.19 3.93
CA PRO A 2 28.36 40.71 4.63
C PRO A 2 28.76 40.15 6.00
N CYS A 3 27.93 40.37 7.02
CA CYS A 3 28.19 39.89 8.38
C CYS A 3 28.36 38.37 8.38
N PRO A 4 29.35 37.82 9.10
CA PRO A 4 29.50 36.38 9.21
C PRO A 4 28.23 35.78 9.84
N ILE A 5 27.69 34.72 9.24
CA ILE A 5 26.62 33.97 9.87
C ILE A 5 27.16 33.29 11.14
N GLU A 6 26.46 33.43 12.25
CA GLU A 6 26.75 32.63 13.45
C GLU A 6 26.13 31.25 13.25
N CYS A 7 26.98 30.23 13.19
CA CYS A 7 26.59 28.84 13.01
C CYS A 7 27.04 28.05 14.24
N GLU A 8 26.33 28.23 15.36
CA GLU A 8 26.66 27.56 16.60
C GLU A 8 26.52 26.04 16.42
N ASN A 9 27.58 25.32 16.77
CA ASN A 9 27.69 23.86 16.63
C ASN A 9 27.50 23.33 15.19
N GLY A 10 27.77 24.13 14.15
CA GLY A 10 27.60 23.70 12.75
C GLY A 10 28.78 24.06 11.82
N THR A 11 28.61 23.76 10.53
CA THR A 11 29.57 24.09 9.46
C THR A 11 28.93 25.08 8.49
N ILE A 12 29.67 26.11 8.08
CA ILE A 12 29.22 27.06 7.06
C ILE A 12 29.38 26.45 5.66
N TYR A 13 28.27 26.29 4.95
CA TYR A 13 28.23 25.94 3.54
C TYR A 13 28.09 27.19 2.65
N ILE A 14 28.87 27.25 1.58
CA ILE A 14 28.78 28.31 0.57
C ILE A 14 28.00 27.78 -0.63
N VAL A 15 26.85 28.40 -0.90
CA VAL A 15 25.96 28.03 -2.00
C VAL A 15 26.70 28.08 -3.34
N ARG A 16 26.55 27.03 -4.12
CA ARG A 16 27.12 26.88 -5.46
C ARG A 16 26.02 27.03 -6.52
N PRO A 17 26.38 27.35 -7.78
CA PRO A 17 25.43 27.35 -8.87
C PRO A 17 24.65 26.03 -8.97
N GLY A 18 23.31 26.13 -8.95
CA GLY A 18 22.40 24.99 -9.03
C GLY A 18 22.05 24.32 -7.70
N ASP A 19 22.60 24.79 -6.56
CA ASP A 19 22.14 24.30 -5.27
C ASP A 19 20.71 24.76 -4.95
N THR A 20 20.00 23.92 -4.20
CA THR A 20 18.76 24.26 -3.48
C THR A 20 18.95 23.89 -2.02
N LEU A 21 18.17 24.46 -1.10
CA LEU A 21 18.21 24.05 0.30
C LEU A 21 17.97 22.53 0.45
N PHE A 22 17.08 21.96 -0.35
CA PHE A 22 16.82 20.52 -0.36
C PHE A 22 18.04 19.69 -0.79
N ARG A 23 18.73 20.07 -1.86
CA ARG A 23 19.96 19.37 -2.31
C ARG A 23 21.08 19.46 -1.28
N ILE A 24 21.16 20.58 -0.58
CA ILE A 24 22.11 20.78 0.51
C ILE A 24 21.72 19.88 1.68
N ALA A 25 20.47 19.93 2.13
CA ALA A 25 19.96 19.09 3.22
C ALA A 25 20.23 17.59 2.96
N ASN A 26 19.90 17.09 1.76
CA ASN A 26 20.16 15.71 1.36
C ASN A 26 21.65 15.36 1.33
N ARG A 27 22.52 16.28 0.87
CA ARG A 27 23.97 16.05 0.84
C ARG A 27 24.52 15.84 2.25
N TYR A 28 23.96 16.55 3.21
CA TYR A 28 24.36 16.48 4.62
C TYR A 28 23.50 15.52 5.44
N GLU A 29 22.61 14.77 4.81
CA GLU A 29 21.68 13.81 5.44
C GLU A 29 20.87 14.42 6.60
N ILE A 30 20.52 15.71 6.47
CA ILE A 30 19.70 16.44 7.44
C ILE A 30 18.31 16.72 6.86
N ASP A 31 17.32 16.79 7.73
CA ASP A 31 15.96 17.19 7.33
C ASP A 31 15.94 18.66 6.88
N LEU A 32 15.21 18.97 5.80
CA LEU A 32 15.11 20.32 5.25
C LEU A 32 14.56 21.32 6.28
N ARG A 33 13.60 20.91 7.12
CA ARG A 33 13.04 21.76 8.17
C ARG A 33 14.10 22.14 9.18
N ILE A 34 14.95 21.19 9.58
CA ILE A 34 16.07 21.45 10.50
C ILE A 34 17.08 22.41 9.87
N LEU A 35 17.38 22.23 8.58
CA LEU A 35 18.24 23.18 7.86
C LEU A 35 17.61 24.59 7.81
N MET A 36 16.30 24.70 7.62
CA MET A 36 15.61 26.00 7.62
C MET A 36 15.57 26.65 9.01
N GLU A 37 15.31 25.87 10.06
CA GLU A 37 15.32 26.33 11.45
C GLU A 37 16.71 26.86 11.85
N ALA A 38 17.79 26.23 11.36
CA ALA A 38 19.16 26.70 11.55
C ALA A 38 19.51 27.96 10.72
N ASN A 39 18.66 28.34 9.77
CA ASN A 39 18.87 29.49 8.88
C ASN A 39 17.67 30.44 8.85
N PRO A 40 17.29 31.04 10.00
CA PRO A 40 16.10 31.91 10.09
C PRO A 40 16.22 33.19 9.25
N GLN A 41 17.44 33.54 8.80
CA GLN A 41 17.69 34.64 7.87
C GLN A 41 17.15 34.37 6.45
N ILE A 42 16.83 33.12 6.10
CA ILE A 42 16.30 32.75 4.79
C ILE A 42 14.77 32.86 4.83
N THR A 43 14.25 34.01 4.39
CA THR A 43 12.80 34.26 4.34
C THR A 43 12.07 33.50 3.22
N ASN A 44 12.77 33.11 2.15
CA ASN A 44 12.20 32.29 1.09
C ASN A 44 13.11 31.09 0.80
N PRO A 45 12.73 29.86 1.19
CA PRO A 45 13.58 28.67 1.06
C PRO A 45 13.84 28.26 -0.40
N ASN A 46 13.00 28.71 -1.34
CA ASN A 46 13.16 28.42 -2.77
C ASN A 46 14.17 29.34 -3.46
N ILE A 47 14.68 30.36 -2.75
CA ILE A 47 15.57 31.36 -3.33
C ILE A 47 16.85 31.43 -2.49
N ILE A 48 17.86 30.69 -2.92
CA ILE A 48 19.25 30.83 -2.46
C ILE A 48 20.16 31.21 -3.62
N VAL A 49 21.16 32.04 -3.36
CA VAL A 49 22.05 32.58 -4.41
C VAL A 49 23.48 32.06 -4.25
N PRO A 50 24.20 31.79 -5.36
CA PRO A 50 25.61 31.42 -5.28
C PRO A 50 26.44 32.41 -4.47
N GLY A 51 27.28 31.90 -3.57
CA GLY A 51 28.06 32.69 -2.62
C GLY A 51 27.34 33.01 -1.30
N GLN A 52 26.04 32.74 -1.19
CA GLN A 52 25.32 32.84 0.08
C GLN A 52 25.86 31.83 1.09
N GLN A 53 25.99 32.24 2.34
CA GLN A 53 26.39 31.37 3.45
C GLN A 53 25.16 30.75 4.10
N ILE A 54 25.22 29.45 4.35
CA ILE A 54 24.19 28.65 5.00
C ILE A 54 24.84 27.91 6.17
N CYS A 55 24.23 27.97 7.34
CA CYS A 55 24.62 27.19 8.50
C CYS A 55 24.11 25.76 8.36
N ILE A 56 25.01 24.78 8.33
CA ILE A 56 24.67 23.37 8.41
C ILE A 56 24.85 22.96 9.88
N PRO A 57 23.78 22.73 10.65
CA PRO A 57 23.91 22.33 12.05
C PRO A 57 24.69 21.01 12.16
N GLY A 58 25.63 20.94 13.08
CA GLY A 58 26.48 19.77 13.33
C GLY A 58 25.87 18.89 14.43
N GLU A 59 26.07 17.57 14.27
CA GLU A 59 25.48 16.50 15.10
C GLU A 59 24.06 16.81 15.60
N ILE A 60 23.12 16.86 14.67
CA ILE A 60 21.76 16.48 15.04
C ILE A 60 21.77 14.96 15.26
N THR A 61 21.67 14.53 16.53
CA THR A 61 21.19 13.17 16.80
C THR A 61 19.95 13.00 15.94
N PRO A 62 19.87 12.01 15.03
CA PRO A 62 18.71 11.85 14.20
C PRO A 62 17.53 11.69 15.15
N ILE A 63 16.70 12.72 15.29
CA ILE A 63 15.33 12.55 15.72
C ILE A 63 14.80 11.73 14.56
N PRO A 64 14.56 10.41 14.74
CA PRO A 64 14.04 9.61 13.65
C PRO A 64 12.76 10.33 13.24
N PRO A 65 12.59 10.70 11.95
CA PRO A 65 11.36 11.35 11.53
C PRO A 65 10.21 10.48 12.04
N GLU A 66 9.18 11.11 12.61
CA GLU A 66 7.89 10.46 12.82
C GLU A 66 7.62 9.60 11.59
N LYS A 67 7.43 8.29 11.80
CA LYS A 67 7.52 7.27 10.75
C LYS A 67 6.77 7.75 9.50
N PHE A 68 7.52 8.27 8.54
CA PHE A 68 6.95 8.85 7.34
C PHE A 68 6.43 7.71 6.49
N CYS A 69 5.15 7.78 6.11
CA CYS A 69 4.48 6.78 5.29
C CYS A 69 4.33 5.39 5.97
N GLU A 70 3.84 5.33 7.22
CA GLU A 70 3.61 4.05 7.94
C GLU A 70 2.73 3.05 7.18
N ASN A 71 1.70 3.54 6.48
CA ASN A 71 0.71 2.72 5.77
C ASN A 71 0.77 2.98 4.26
N GLY A 72 1.98 3.10 3.70
CA GLY A 72 2.15 3.40 2.28
C GLY A 72 3.52 3.00 1.74
N GLU A 73 3.75 3.36 0.48
CA GLU A 73 5.02 3.16 -0.22
C GLU A 73 5.76 4.49 -0.34
N ILE A 74 7.07 4.48 -0.06
CA ILE A 74 7.91 5.66 -0.31
C ILE A 74 8.39 5.66 -1.76
N TYR A 75 7.94 6.64 -2.53
CA TYR A 75 8.36 6.89 -3.90
C TYR A 75 9.41 8.00 -3.96
N ILE A 76 10.40 7.85 -4.86
CA ILE A 76 11.41 8.89 -5.10
C ILE A 76 11.10 9.57 -6.43
N VAL A 77 10.76 10.85 -6.38
CA VAL A 77 10.37 11.65 -7.55
C VAL A 77 11.45 11.64 -8.62
N LYS A 78 11.07 11.34 -9.84
CA LYS A 78 11.91 11.31 -11.04
C LYS A 78 11.65 12.54 -11.91
N ILE A 79 12.49 12.72 -12.92
CA ILE A 79 12.32 13.79 -13.88
C ILE A 79 11.01 13.62 -14.68
N GLY A 80 10.21 14.68 -14.72
CA GLY A 80 8.92 14.68 -15.43
C GLY A 80 7.73 14.21 -14.60
N ASP A 81 7.95 13.83 -13.34
CA ASP A 81 6.87 13.45 -12.45
C ASP A 81 6.01 14.63 -12.00
N SER A 82 4.76 14.32 -11.71
CA SER A 82 3.80 15.17 -11.02
C SER A 82 3.06 14.33 -9.98
N LEU A 83 2.45 14.94 -8.96
CA LEU A 83 1.58 14.18 -8.05
C LEU A 83 0.47 13.46 -8.82
N PHE A 84 -0.05 14.07 -9.90
CA PHE A 84 -1.05 13.45 -10.76
C PHE A 84 -0.55 12.19 -11.47
N SER A 85 0.63 12.24 -12.11
CA SER A 85 1.17 11.09 -12.83
C SER A 85 1.53 9.95 -11.89
N ILE A 86 2.11 10.27 -10.73
CA ILE A 86 2.43 9.28 -9.68
C ILE A 86 1.14 8.66 -9.13
N ALA A 87 0.14 9.48 -8.78
CA ALA A 87 -1.15 9.00 -8.27
C ALA A 87 -1.81 8.00 -9.24
N ASN A 88 -1.85 8.38 -10.52
CA ASN A 88 -2.48 7.57 -11.57
C ASN A 88 -1.74 6.26 -11.82
N GLU A 89 -0.40 6.27 -11.82
CA GLU A 89 0.42 5.05 -11.98
C GLU A 89 0.20 4.07 -10.82
N HIS A 90 0.05 4.59 -9.60
CA HIS A 90 -0.12 3.78 -8.39
C HIS A 90 -1.58 3.54 -7.99
N GLY A 91 -2.54 3.96 -8.83
CA GLY A 91 -3.96 3.71 -8.61
C GLY A 91 -4.56 4.40 -7.38
N VAL A 92 -3.98 5.52 -6.95
CA VAL A 92 -4.47 6.35 -5.83
C VAL A 92 -5.01 7.69 -6.34
N THR A 93 -5.83 8.38 -5.55
CA THR A 93 -6.31 9.71 -5.97
C THR A 93 -5.29 10.79 -5.63
N VAL A 94 -5.26 11.87 -6.42
CA VAL A 94 -4.42 13.05 -6.11
C VAL A 94 -4.79 13.65 -4.76
N LYS A 95 -6.07 13.56 -4.37
CA LYS A 95 -6.53 14.00 -3.05
C LYS A 95 -5.84 13.21 -1.94
N ASP A 96 -5.86 11.88 -2.02
CA ASP A 96 -5.22 11.01 -1.01
C ASP A 96 -3.70 11.23 -0.99
N MET A 97 -3.08 11.47 -2.15
CA MET A 97 -1.67 11.83 -2.23
C MET A 97 -1.37 13.16 -1.52
N ILE A 98 -2.22 14.18 -1.66
CA ILE A 98 -2.04 15.46 -0.97
C ILE A 98 -2.19 15.27 0.55
N GLU A 99 -3.21 14.52 0.98
CA GLU A 99 -3.46 14.25 2.41
C GLU A 99 -2.33 13.43 3.05
N ALA A 100 -1.75 12.46 2.32
CA ALA A 100 -0.63 11.66 2.77
C ALA A 100 0.72 12.41 2.79
N ASN A 101 0.80 13.58 2.13
CA ASN A 101 2.02 14.37 2.02
C ASN A 101 1.83 15.82 2.50
N PRO A 102 1.48 16.04 3.80
CA PRO A 102 1.28 17.37 4.35
C PRO A 102 2.54 18.25 4.33
N GLN A 103 3.71 17.65 4.13
CA GLN A 103 4.98 18.36 3.96
C GLN A 103 5.10 19.11 2.62
N ILE A 104 4.24 18.80 1.63
CA ILE A 104 4.25 19.47 0.31
C ILE A 104 3.37 20.73 0.39
N ALA A 105 4.00 21.90 0.39
CA ALA A 105 3.30 23.18 0.49
C ALA A 105 2.47 23.51 -0.76
N ASP A 106 2.98 23.19 -1.96
CA ASP A 106 2.26 23.33 -3.23
C ASP A 106 2.23 21.98 -3.96
N PRO A 107 1.07 21.31 -4.03
CA PRO A 107 0.90 20.03 -4.74
C PRO A 107 1.30 20.02 -6.21
N ASN A 108 1.37 21.19 -6.86
CA ASN A 108 1.79 21.31 -8.26
C ASN A 108 3.31 21.34 -8.41
N VAL A 109 4.06 21.45 -7.31
CA VAL A 109 5.51 21.58 -7.28
C VAL A 109 6.11 20.48 -6.43
N ILE A 110 6.58 19.41 -7.09
CA ILE A 110 7.36 18.35 -6.46
C ILE A 110 8.78 18.33 -7.00
N GLU A 111 9.76 18.15 -6.11
CA GLU A 111 11.18 18.20 -6.49
C GLU A 111 11.71 16.81 -6.83
N ILE A 112 12.53 16.74 -7.86
CA ILE A 112 13.24 15.51 -8.24
C ILE A 112 14.09 15.02 -7.06
N GLY A 113 14.00 13.73 -6.75
CA GLY A 113 14.69 13.08 -5.63
C GLY A 113 13.97 13.23 -4.29
N SER A 114 12.85 13.95 -4.21
CA SER A 114 12.04 14.01 -3.00
C SER A 114 11.35 12.68 -2.72
N LYS A 115 11.19 12.37 -1.42
CA LYS A 115 10.42 11.23 -0.96
C LYS A 115 8.95 11.63 -0.88
N ILE A 116 8.11 10.90 -1.58
CA ILE A 116 6.66 11.04 -1.60
C ILE A 116 6.07 9.79 -0.95
N CYS A 117 5.13 9.98 -0.03
CA CYS A 117 4.33 8.88 0.49
C CYS A 117 3.20 8.59 -0.49
N ILE A 118 3.18 7.40 -1.05
CA ILE A 118 2.04 6.87 -1.78
C ILE A 118 1.20 6.12 -0.75
N PRO A 119 0.03 6.64 -0.34
CA PRO A 119 -0.78 5.95 0.64
C PRO A 119 -1.19 4.60 0.09
N ALA A 120 -1.11 3.55 0.89
CA ALA A 120 -1.72 2.28 0.50
C ALA A 120 -3.22 2.54 0.36
N LEU A 121 -3.78 2.14 -0.79
CA LEU A 121 -5.21 2.19 -1.00
C LEU A 121 -5.87 1.08 -0.17
N ASP A 122 -5.88 1.24 1.15
CA ASP A 122 -7.00 0.72 1.92
C ASP A 122 -8.14 1.69 1.67
N ALA A 123 -8.81 1.54 0.52
CA ALA A 123 -10.11 2.12 0.31
C ALA A 123 -10.89 1.82 1.60
N GLN A 124 -11.27 2.87 2.35
CA GLN A 124 -12.12 2.69 3.52
C GLN A 124 -13.33 1.91 3.05
N LEU A 125 -13.39 0.64 3.44
CA LEU A 125 -14.49 -0.22 3.06
C LEU A 125 -15.74 0.36 3.70
N PRO A 126 -16.90 0.31 3.00
CA PRO A 126 -18.16 0.63 3.64
C PRO A 126 -18.30 -0.10 4.98
N GLU A 127 -18.94 0.54 5.95
CA GLU A 127 -19.17 -0.06 7.26
C GLU A 127 -19.83 -1.45 7.11
N GLY A 128 -19.29 -2.43 7.83
CA GLY A 128 -19.74 -3.82 7.73
C GLY A 128 -19.11 -4.62 6.58
N ILE A 129 -18.23 -4.04 5.75
CA ILE A 129 -17.46 -4.79 4.75
C ILE A 129 -16.04 -5.05 5.25
N ILE A 130 -15.62 -6.32 5.22
CA ILE A 130 -14.24 -6.73 5.51
C ILE A 130 -13.55 -7.24 4.26
N LYS A 131 -12.25 -6.97 4.13
CA LYS A 131 -11.38 -7.49 3.08
C LYS A 131 -10.47 -8.56 3.67
N ILE A 132 -10.44 -9.72 3.04
CA ILE A 132 -9.65 -10.87 3.45
C ILE A 132 -8.73 -11.26 2.29
N CYS A 133 -7.43 -11.27 2.56
CA CYS A 133 -6.43 -11.79 1.62
C CYS A 133 -6.28 -13.31 1.81
N LEU A 134 -6.40 -14.05 0.71
CA LEU A 134 -6.19 -15.48 0.66
C LEU A 134 -4.74 -15.81 0.33
N ILE A 135 -4.17 -16.74 1.10
CA ILE A 135 -2.78 -17.15 1.01
C ILE A 135 -2.68 -18.40 0.13
N PRO A 136 -1.79 -18.42 -0.88
CA PRO A 136 -1.49 -19.60 -1.68
C PRO A 136 -0.98 -20.78 -0.84
N CYS A 137 -1.48 -21.97 -1.14
CA CYS A 137 -0.99 -23.23 -0.56
C CYS A 137 -0.05 -24.00 -1.51
N LEU A 138 -0.01 -23.62 -2.79
CA LEU A 138 0.81 -24.26 -3.82
C LEU A 138 1.64 -23.22 -4.59
N ILE A 139 2.79 -23.67 -5.09
CA ILE A 139 3.67 -22.86 -5.95
C ILE A 139 2.94 -22.53 -7.26
N GLY A 140 3.10 -21.29 -7.73
CA GLY A 140 2.54 -20.84 -9.00
C GLY A 140 1.16 -20.19 -8.87
N ILE A 141 0.50 -20.30 -7.71
CA ILE A 141 -0.76 -19.61 -7.39
C ILE A 141 -0.43 -18.27 -6.71
N PHE A 142 -1.08 -17.19 -7.13
CA PHE A 142 -0.73 -15.83 -6.68
C PHE A 142 -1.56 -15.32 -5.51
N GLY A 143 -2.73 -15.92 -5.26
CA GLY A 143 -3.55 -15.62 -4.09
C GLY A 143 -4.99 -15.29 -4.46
N GLY A 144 -5.66 -14.57 -3.58
CA GLY A 144 -6.99 -14.07 -3.83
C GLY A 144 -7.41 -13.00 -2.83
N THR A 145 -8.49 -12.31 -3.13
CA THR A 145 -9.12 -11.35 -2.23
C THR A 145 -10.59 -11.68 -2.12
N VAL A 146 -11.08 -11.69 -0.88
CA VAL A 146 -12.50 -11.84 -0.55
C VAL A 146 -12.97 -10.56 0.11
N TYR A 147 -14.07 -10.00 -0.36
CA TYR A 147 -14.82 -8.97 0.34
C TYR A 147 -16.07 -9.61 0.91
N ILE A 148 -16.29 -9.47 2.21
CA ILE A 148 -17.47 -9.98 2.89
C ILE A 148 -18.27 -8.79 3.42
N ASP A 149 -19.51 -8.67 2.98
CA ASP A 149 -20.52 -7.84 3.61
C ASP A 149 -21.14 -8.61 4.78
N MET A 150 -20.76 -8.21 6.00
CA MET A 150 -21.20 -8.81 7.25
C MET A 150 -22.68 -8.56 7.53
N ILE A 151 -23.26 -7.49 6.96
CA ILE A 151 -24.65 -7.10 7.17
C ILE A 151 -25.54 -7.83 6.16
N GLY A 152 -25.20 -7.74 4.87
CA GLY A 152 -25.90 -8.39 3.77
C GLY A 152 -25.66 -9.89 3.66
N LYS A 153 -24.67 -10.42 4.39
CA LYS A 153 -24.20 -11.82 4.35
C LYS A 153 -23.89 -12.26 2.92
N THR A 154 -23.16 -11.42 2.19
CA THR A 154 -22.71 -11.73 0.83
C THR A 154 -21.21 -11.62 0.75
N ALA A 155 -20.60 -12.44 -0.10
CA ALA A 155 -19.19 -12.33 -0.39
C ALA A 155 -18.93 -12.21 -1.89
N TYR A 156 -17.92 -11.41 -2.21
CA TYR A 156 -17.28 -11.35 -3.51
C TYR A 156 -15.87 -11.90 -3.36
N VAL A 157 -15.46 -12.75 -4.28
CA VAL A 157 -14.13 -13.36 -4.28
C VAL A 157 -13.52 -13.24 -5.67
N ALA A 158 -12.25 -12.89 -5.70
CA ALA A 158 -11.42 -12.94 -6.89
C ALA A 158 -10.11 -13.66 -6.57
N THR A 159 -9.72 -14.60 -7.42
CA THR A 159 -8.48 -15.36 -7.28
C THR A 159 -7.55 -15.07 -8.44
N PHE A 160 -6.25 -15.16 -8.19
CA PHE A 160 -5.21 -14.89 -9.19
C PHE A 160 -4.37 -16.14 -9.41
N LYS A 161 -4.34 -16.60 -10.66
CA LYS A 161 -3.52 -17.71 -11.13
C LYS A 161 -3.83 -19.05 -10.46
N LEU A 162 -5.12 -19.37 -10.36
CA LEU A 162 -5.52 -20.77 -10.17
C LEU A 162 -5.16 -21.57 -11.44
N PRO A 163 -4.73 -22.84 -11.30
CA PRO A 163 -4.46 -23.69 -12.45
C PRO A 163 -5.71 -23.88 -13.31
N ASN A 164 -5.55 -24.27 -14.57
CA ASN A 164 -6.71 -24.72 -15.34
C ASN A 164 -7.23 -26.01 -14.69
N ILE A 165 -8.54 -26.12 -14.52
CA ILE A 165 -9.11 -27.24 -13.77
C ILE A 165 -8.83 -28.60 -14.43
N GLU A 166 -8.70 -28.62 -15.75
CA GLU A 166 -8.36 -29.79 -16.57
C GLU A 166 -6.90 -30.26 -16.40
N GLU A 167 -6.02 -29.41 -15.85
CA GLU A 167 -4.61 -29.74 -15.59
C GLU A 167 -4.42 -30.40 -14.21
N LEU A 168 -5.45 -30.42 -13.38
CA LEU A 168 -5.40 -31.00 -12.04
C LEU A 168 -5.62 -32.52 -12.07
N GLU A 169 -4.91 -33.23 -11.20
CA GLU A 169 -5.15 -34.66 -10.99
C GLU A 169 -6.48 -34.87 -10.24
N GLY A 170 -7.52 -35.28 -10.95
CA GLY A 170 -8.83 -35.61 -10.41
C GLY A 170 -9.97 -35.20 -11.34
N ASP A 171 -11.17 -35.73 -11.09
CA ASP A 171 -12.38 -35.42 -11.88
C ASP A 171 -13.03 -34.09 -11.42
N PHE A 172 -12.23 -33.03 -11.35
CA PHE A 172 -12.69 -31.71 -10.92
C PHE A 172 -13.34 -30.95 -12.09
N CYS A 173 -14.41 -30.21 -11.80
CA CYS A 173 -15.15 -29.46 -12.84
C CYS A 173 -15.50 -28.03 -12.45
N THR A 174 -15.33 -27.64 -11.19
CA THR A 174 -15.52 -26.25 -10.76
C THR A 174 -14.66 -25.91 -9.55
N TYR A 175 -14.45 -24.62 -9.30
CA TYR A 175 -13.83 -24.14 -8.08
C TYR A 175 -14.90 -23.63 -7.13
N TRP A 176 -14.75 -23.92 -5.84
CA TRP A 176 -15.57 -23.35 -4.78
C TRP A 176 -14.71 -22.58 -3.79
N MET A 177 -15.22 -21.43 -3.36
CA MET A 177 -14.80 -20.82 -2.12
C MET A 177 -15.71 -21.34 -1.01
N TRP A 178 -15.12 -21.89 0.04
CA TRP A 178 -15.78 -22.36 1.24
C TRP A 178 -15.53 -21.39 2.38
N VAL A 179 -16.57 -21.10 3.15
CA VAL A 179 -16.52 -20.33 4.39
C VAL A 179 -16.93 -21.25 5.52
N TYR A 180 -16.08 -21.42 6.52
CA TYR A 180 -16.32 -22.30 7.66
C TYR A 180 -16.65 -21.49 8.92
N ASN A 181 -17.73 -21.88 9.60
CA ASN A 181 -18.04 -21.39 10.94
C ASN A 181 -17.72 -22.49 11.97
N PRO A 182 -16.70 -22.29 12.82
CA PRO A 182 -16.28 -23.30 13.80
C PRO A 182 -17.28 -23.53 14.93
N LYS A 183 -18.16 -22.57 15.26
CA LYS A 183 -19.18 -22.75 16.31
C LYS A 183 -20.34 -23.61 15.85
N LEU A 184 -20.71 -23.51 14.57
CA LEU A 184 -21.77 -24.31 13.97
C LEU A 184 -21.26 -25.61 13.34
N GLU A 185 -19.93 -25.78 13.25
CA GLU A 185 -19.26 -26.87 12.52
C GLU A 185 -19.80 -27.02 11.09
N ALA A 186 -20.10 -25.87 10.44
CA ALA A 186 -20.81 -25.81 9.18
C ALA A 186 -20.06 -24.99 8.13
N TYR A 187 -20.26 -25.37 6.87
CA TYR A 187 -19.72 -24.66 5.72
C TYR A 187 -20.82 -23.98 4.91
N SER A 188 -20.47 -22.83 4.33
CA SER A 188 -21.19 -22.24 3.20
C SER A 188 -20.23 -22.13 2.03
N ARG A 189 -20.74 -22.04 0.79
CA ARG A 189 -19.90 -22.05 -0.40
C ARG A 189 -20.39 -21.13 -1.50
N ILE A 190 -19.45 -20.61 -2.27
CA ILE A 190 -19.69 -19.77 -3.44
C ILE A 190 -18.94 -20.35 -4.63
N GLU A 191 -19.66 -20.56 -5.74
CA GLU A 191 -19.09 -21.08 -6.98
C GLU A 191 -18.20 -20.00 -7.61
N LEU A 192 -17.00 -20.39 -8.04
CA LEU A 192 -16.12 -19.52 -8.81
C LEU A 192 -16.25 -19.83 -10.29
N LYS A 193 -16.37 -18.77 -11.08
CA LYS A 193 -16.45 -18.84 -12.55
C LYS A 193 -15.26 -18.12 -13.17
N ASN A 194 -14.91 -18.51 -14.37
CA ASN A 194 -13.91 -17.81 -15.17
C ASN A 194 -14.32 -16.35 -15.37
N SER A 195 -13.36 -15.44 -15.16
CA SER A 195 -13.48 -14.04 -15.55
C SER A 195 -13.15 -13.86 -17.03
N ILE A 196 -13.39 -12.64 -17.55
CA ILE A 196 -12.93 -12.21 -18.89
C ILE A 196 -11.39 -12.19 -18.95
N THR A 197 -10.75 -11.91 -17.82
CA THR A 197 -9.29 -11.97 -17.70
C THR A 197 -8.84 -13.40 -17.47
N LYS A 198 -7.92 -13.87 -18.31
CA LYS A 198 -7.30 -15.19 -18.17
C LYS A 198 -6.69 -15.37 -16.77
N ASP A 199 -6.77 -16.59 -16.24
CA ASP A 199 -6.22 -17.00 -14.94
C ASP A 199 -6.86 -16.30 -13.72
N ILE A 200 -7.97 -15.58 -13.93
CA ILE A 200 -8.79 -14.99 -12.86
C ILE A 200 -10.12 -15.72 -12.78
N HIS A 201 -10.44 -16.21 -11.59
CA HIS A 201 -11.76 -16.73 -11.27
C HIS A 201 -12.43 -15.82 -10.25
N VAL A 202 -13.73 -15.63 -10.42
CA VAL A 202 -14.54 -14.75 -9.57
C VAL A 202 -15.80 -15.46 -9.11
N GLY A 203 -16.24 -15.13 -7.90
CA GLY A 203 -17.47 -15.64 -7.33
C GLY A 203 -18.21 -14.55 -6.58
N TYR A 204 -19.54 -14.62 -6.60
CA TYR A 204 -20.41 -13.77 -5.81
C TYR A 204 -21.60 -14.58 -5.33
N GLY A 205 -21.94 -14.46 -4.05
CA GLY A 205 -23.04 -15.23 -3.48
C GLY A 205 -23.33 -14.87 -2.03
N LYS A 206 -24.46 -15.41 -1.55
CA LYS A 206 -24.81 -15.34 -0.13
C LYS A 206 -24.01 -16.36 0.67
N ILE A 207 -23.66 -15.99 1.89
CA ILE A 207 -23.12 -16.88 2.91
C ILE A 207 -24.31 -17.29 3.78
N GLU A 208 -24.68 -18.57 3.68
CA GLU A 208 -25.89 -19.12 4.31
C GLU A 208 -25.69 -19.51 5.78
N ILE A 209 -24.53 -19.18 6.35
CA ILE A 209 -24.20 -19.36 7.76
C ILE A 209 -23.94 -18.00 8.41
N ASP A 210 -24.10 -17.92 9.72
CA ASP A 210 -23.72 -16.71 10.45
C ASP A 210 -22.20 -16.49 10.34
N ILE A 211 -21.83 -15.25 10.02
CA ILE A 211 -20.44 -14.83 9.85
C ILE A 211 -20.04 -14.09 11.12
N GLU A 212 -18.95 -14.51 11.74
CA GLU A 212 -18.34 -13.81 12.87
C GLU A 212 -17.12 -13.03 12.39
N GLU A 213 -16.51 -12.21 13.26
CA GLU A 213 -15.31 -11.42 12.93
C GLU A 213 -14.16 -12.27 12.38
N CYS A 214 -14.16 -13.57 12.68
CA CYS A 214 -13.17 -14.51 12.19
C CYS A 214 -13.83 -15.68 11.44
N VAL A 215 -13.45 -15.86 10.18
CA VAL A 215 -13.88 -16.97 9.32
C VAL A 215 -12.69 -17.65 8.65
N ASP A 216 -12.71 -18.98 8.68
CA ASP A 216 -11.80 -19.80 7.89
C ASP A 216 -12.34 -19.87 6.45
N ILE A 217 -11.50 -19.51 5.48
CA ILE A 217 -11.85 -19.52 4.06
C ILE A 217 -10.91 -20.44 3.32
N LEU A 218 -11.48 -21.31 2.47
CA LEU A 218 -10.74 -22.25 1.63
C LEU A 218 -11.18 -22.09 0.18
N VAL A 219 -10.26 -22.23 -0.76
CA VAL A 219 -10.61 -22.39 -2.18
C VAL A 219 -10.09 -23.75 -2.66
N THR A 220 -11.00 -24.57 -3.17
CA THR A 220 -10.73 -25.94 -3.62
C THR A 220 -11.36 -26.18 -5.00
N PRO A 221 -10.72 -26.97 -5.86
CA PRO A 221 -11.40 -27.58 -7.00
C PRO A 221 -12.32 -28.69 -6.47
N GLU A 222 -13.52 -28.84 -7.04
CA GLU A 222 -14.47 -29.86 -6.63
C GLU A 222 -15.04 -30.60 -7.83
N THR A 223 -15.52 -31.81 -7.55
CA THR A 223 -16.23 -32.65 -8.53
C THR A 223 -17.66 -32.14 -8.72
N SER A 224 -18.40 -32.76 -9.65
CA SER A 224 -19.83 -32.48 -9.84
C SER A 224 -20.70 -32.95 -8.67
N THR A 225 -20.16 -33.74 -7.76
CA THR A 225 -20.88 -34.23 -6.58
C THR A 225 -20.99 -33.12 -5.55
N ILE A 226 -22.22 -32.81 -5.15
CA ILE A 226 -22.49 -31.84 -4.09
C ILE A 226 -22.13 -32.46 -2.74
N THR A 227 -21.16 -31.84 -2.05
CA THR A 227 -20.79 -32.17 -0.66
C THR A 227 -21.13 -31.01 0.27
N ASP A 228 -21.26 -31.31 1.57
CA ASP A 228 -21.47 -30.30 2.62
C ASP A 228 -20.16 -29.75 3.22
N LYS A 229 -19.02 -30.22 2.71
CA LYS A 229 -17.67 -29.82 3.13
C LYS A 229 -16.67 -29.91 1.96
N PRO A 230 -15.58 -29.13 1.98
CA PRO A 230 -14.54 -29.22 0.96
C PRO A 230 -13.93 -30.62 0.87
N TYR A 231 -13.68 -31.09 -0.35
CA TYR A 231 -13.08 -32.39 -0.62
C TYR A 231 -11.76 -32.28 -1.40
N GLY A 232 -11.69 -31.37 -2.37
CA GLY A 232 -10.48 -31.19 -3.17
C GLY A 232 -9.29 -30.60 -2.40
N PRO A 233 -8.09 -30.59 -3.03
CA PRO A 233 -6.91 -29.98 -2.46
C PRO A 233 -7.12 -28.48 -2.19
N ILE A 234 -6.66 -28.01 -1.03
CA ILE A 234 -6.72 -26.60 -0.67
C ILE A 234 -5.67 -25.83 -1.49
N LEU A 235 -6.14 -24.94 -2.36
CA LEU A 235 -5.29 -24.12 -3.21
C LEU A 235 -5.01 -22.75 -2.60
N LEU A 236 -6.03 -22.17 -1.98
CA LEU A 236 -5.94 -20.91 -1.24
C LEU A 236 -6.59 -21.10 0.13
N ARG A 237 -6.05 -20.41 1.14
CA ARG A 237 -6.63 -20.39 2.48
C ARG A 237 -6.50 -19.05 3.17
N LYS A 238 -7.45 -18.74 4.04
CA LYS A 238 -7.27 -17.84 5.17
C LYS A 238 -7.64 -18.62 6.42
N ASN A 239 -6.76 -18.58 7.41
CA ASN A 239 -7.07 -19.07 8.74
C ASN A 239 -7.36 -17.93 9.69
N CYS A 240 -8.30 -18.19 10.58
CA CYS A 240 -8.35 -17.62 11.90
C CYS A 240 -7.19 -18.15 12.72
N ALA A 241 -6.23 -17.28 13.05
CA ALA A 241 -5.34 -17.56 14.16
C ALA A 241 -6.15 -17.33 15.44
N ILE A 242 -6.24 -18.34 16.30
CA ILE A 242 -6.65 -18.19 17.71
C ILE A 242 -5.42 -17.73 18.49
#